data_AF-A0A6U1YX92-F1
#
_entry.id   AF-A0A6U1YX92-F1
#
_cell.length_a   1.000
_cell.length_b   1.000
_cell.length_c   1.000
_cell.angle_alpha   90.00
_cell.angle_beta   90.00
_cell.angle_gamma   90.00
#
_symmetry.space_group_name_H-M   'P 1'
#
loop_
_entity.id
_entity.type
_entity.pdbx_description
1 polymer ?
#
loop_
_entity_poly.entity_id
_entity_poly.type
_entity_poly.pdbx_seq_one_letter_code
_entity_poly.pdbx_strand_id
1 'polypeptide(L)'
;EARLGEADEERDSGAWQTLVRPELGGGLFVEARYLRGNTLNREARVLGMDPETMTVICMQIRFENRRTDRGVLRRIRLIQRGGGTNSPSQFVLPPEVGALKKDQSSTAVLGLAFSHPTDRDRSLRAQFEVKSDRGTNPIEIRPPLGEMLRQCPQMKQVEFGGNVERLHGIHQRTSTSFSMVAGEQHPRKWKELWEILQDRIRKHANLTLVIPPTKKDAVLRLAGRLPASGGIICVEVRCSHKTGTGEILVCCDDLMAANSLMDLLKRAVISDSAAA
;
A
#
# COMPACT_ATOMS: atom_id res chain seq x y z
N GLU A 1 -1.21 -11.65 -20.50
CA GLU A 1 0.06 -11.79 -19.74
C GLU A 1 0.90 -10.54 -19.99
N ALA A 2 0.96 -9.62 -19.02
CA ALA A 2 1.88 -8.49 -19.10
C ALA A 2 3.33 -9.03 -19.04
N ARG A 3 4.22 -8.53 -19.90
CA ARG A 3 5.62 -8.95 -19.91
C ARG A 3 6.24 -8.63 -18.55
N LEU A 4 6.95 -9.59 -17.94
CA LEU A 4 7.73 -9.40 -16.72
C LEU A 4 8.68 -8.21 -16.94
N GLY A 5 8.36 -7.04 -16.35
CA GLY A 5 9.13 -5.81 -16.54
C GLY A 5 8.31 -4.57 -16.91
N GLU A 6 7.08 -4.73 -17.42
CA GLU A 6 6.26 -3.58 -17.80
C GLU A 6 5.50 -3.00 -16.59
N ALA A 7 5.46 -1.68 -16.48
CA ALA A 7 4.73 -0.96 -15.44
C ALA A 7 3.22 -1.13 -15.65
N ASP A 8 2.53 -1.59 -14.61
CA ASP A 8 1.08 -1.80 -14.61
C ASP A 8 0.51 -1.05 -13.41
N GLU A 9 -0.27 0.00 -13.66
CA GLU A 9 -0.77 0.87 -12.58
C GLU A 9 -1.74 0.15 -11.65
N GLU A 10 -2.54 -0.80 -12.14
CA GLU A 10 -3.48 -1.51 -11.27
C GLU A 10 -2.76 -2.58 -10.45
N ARG A 11 -1.88 -3.36 -11.09
CA ARG A 11 -1.11 -4.40 -10.40
C ARG A 11 -0.10 -3.81 -9.41
N ASP A 12 0.55 -2.72 -9.79
CA ASP A 12 1.67 -2.12 -9.05
C ASP A 12 1.21 -0.95 -8.16
N SER A 13 -0.05 -0.94 -7.71
CA SER A 13 -0.55 0.07 -6.76
C SER A 13 -1.27 -0.55 -5.57
N GLY A 14 -1.23 0.18 -4.46
CA GLY A 14 -1.99 -0.14 -3.26
C GLY A 14 -3.50 0.09 -3.41
N ALA A 15 -4.24 -0.18 -2.33
CA ALA A 15 -5.65 0.17 -2.23
C ALA A 15 -5.87 1.70 -2.20
N TRP A 16 -7.00 2.16 -2.74
CA TRP A 16 -7.43 3.55 -2.63
C TRP A 16 -7.76 3.90 -1.18
N GLN A 17 -7.33 5.08 -0.75
CA GLN A 17 -7.55 5.63 0.57
C GLN A 17 -8.21 6.99 0.44
N THR A 18 -9.37 7.15 1.08
CA THR A 18 -10.06 8.44 1.11
C THR A 18 -9.26 9.45 1.93
N LEU A 19 -8.87 10.56 1.29
CA LEU A 19 -8.18 11.69 1.91
C LEU A 19 -9.16 12.81 2.28
N VAL A 20 -10.12 13.09 1.40
CA VAL A 20 -11.17 14.09 1.62
C VAL A 20 -12.50 13.49 1.24
N ARG A 21 -13.46 13.50 2.17
CA ARG A 21 -14.84 13.08 1.92
C ARG A 21 -15.64 14.23 1.29
N PRO A 22 -16.56 13.96 0.34
CA PRO A 22 -17.27 15.02 -0.36
C PRO A 22 -18.11 15.89 0.57
N GLU A 23 -18.63 15.35 1.68
CA GLU A 23 -19.41 16.10 2.66
C GLU A 23 -18.57 17.16 3.40
N LEU A 24 -17.26 16.91 3.55
CA LEU A 24 -16.32 17.84 4.17
C LEU A 24 -15.69 18.79 3.15
N GLY A 25 -15.54 18.33 1.91
CA GLY A 25 -14.89 19.05 0.81
C GLY A 25 -15.79 19.97 -0.02
N GLY A 26 -17.05 20.20 0.39
CA GLY A 26 -18.01 20.96 -0.43
C GLY A 26 -18.33 20.27 -1.76
N GLY A 27 -18.37 18.95 -1.74
CA GLY A 27 -18.54 18.06 -2.90
C GLY A 27 -17.24 17.60 -3.57
N LEU A 28 -16.07 18.09 -3.12
CA LEU A 28 -14.79 17.53 -3.56
C LEU A 28 -14.51 16.21 -2.85
N PHE A 29 -14.42 15.13 -3.60
CA PHE A 29 -13.90 13.85 -3.13
C PHE A 29 -12.44 13.71 -3.56
N VAL A 30 -11.57 13.35 -2.61
CA VAL A 30 -10.16 13.07 -2.91
C VAL A 30 -9.78 11.76 -2.28
N GLU A 31 -9.13 10.93 -3.07
CA GLU A 31 -8.55 9.67 -2.63
C GLU A 31 -7.18 9.49 -3.27
N ALA A 32 -6.37 8.64 -2.67
CA ALA A 32 -5.05 8.34 -3.17
C ALA A 32 -4.67 6.89 -2.94
N ARG A 33 -3.75 6.39 -3.76
CA ARG A 33 -3.10 5.10 -3.57
C ARG A 33 -1.60 5.22 -3.80
N TYR A 34 -0.84 4.39 -3.11
CA TYR A 34 0.60 4.33 -3.27
C TYR A 34 0.97 3.55 -4.53
N LEU A 35 1.94 4.06 -5.30
CA LEU A 35 2.53 3.38 -6.43
C LEU A 35 3.72 2.53 -5.96
N ARG A 36 3.92 1.38 -6.59
CA ARG A 36 4.93 0.38 -6.23
C ARG A 36 5.65 -0.16 -7.46
N GLY A 37 6.65 -1.01 -7.23
CA GLY A 37 7.31 -1.79 -8.27
C GLY A 37 7.81 -0.94 -9.44
N ASN A 38 7.56 -1.42 -10.66
CA ASN A 38 8.01 -0.74 -11.88
C ASN A 38 7.26 0.58 -12.14
N THR A 39 5.99 0.67 -11.74
CA THR A 39 5.21 1.91 -11.83
C THR A 39 5.82 3.00 -10.96
N LEU A 40 6.16 2.71 -9.70
CA LEU A 40 6.89 3.64 -8.82
C LEU A 40 8.20 4.11 -9.46
N ASN A 41 9.03 3.18 -9.96
CA ASN A 41 10.32 3.51 -10.56
C ASN A 41 10.17 4.39 -11.81
N ARG A 42 9.15 4.13 -12.64
CA ARG A 42 8.82 4.95 -13.81
C ARG A 42 8.43 6.35 -13.40
N GLU A 43 7.45 6.49 -12.51
CA GLU A 43 6.94 7.79 -12.08
C GLU A 43 7.99 8.60 -11.31
N ALA A 44 8.78 7.96 -10.44
CA ALA A 44 9.87 8.62 -9.72
C ALA A 44 10.86 9.29 -10.69
N ARG A 45 11.29 8.57 -11.75
CA ARG A 45 12.19 9.12 -12.78
C ARG A 45 11.55 10.26 -13.57
N VAL A 46 10.27 10.15 -13.93
CA VAL A 46 9.52 11.22 -14.61
C VAL A 46 9.48 12.49 -13.74
N LEU A 47 9.37 12.32 -12.42
CA LEU A 47 9.38 13.42 -11.45
C LEU A 47 10.79 13.91 -11.08
N GLY A 48 11.85 13.35 -11.68
CA GLY A 48 13.23 13.70 -11.37
C GLY A 48 13.69 13.27 -9.97
N MET A 49 13.08 12.22 -9.43
CA MET A 49 13.45 11.60 -8.16
C MET A 49 14.20 10.30 -8.38
N ASP A 50 15.20 10.04 -7.56
CA ASP A 50 16.00 8.82 -7.63
C ASP A 50 15.68 7.88 -6.44
N PRO A 51 15.03 6.73 -6.69
CA PRO A 51 14.69 5.77 -5.63
C PRO A 51 15.92 4.99 -5.11
N GLU A 52 17.09 5.09 -5.74
CA GLU A 52 18.30 4.42 -5.26
C GLU A 52 19.00 5.20 -4.13
N THR A 53 18.94 6.53 -4.18
CA THR A 53 19.59 7.42 -3.22
C THR A 53 18.67 7.91 -2.11
N MET A 54 17.34 7.93 -2.33
CA MET A 54 16.36 8.44 -1.38
C MET A 54 15.22 7.46 -1.14
N THR A 55 14.51 7.63 -0.02
CA THR A 55 13.22 6.95 0.16
C THR A 55 12.15 7.72 -0.61
N VAL A 56 11.88 7.26 -1.83
CA VAL A 56 10.89 7.87 -2.73
C VAL A 56 9.55 7.18 -2.57
N ILE A 57 8.50 7.99 -2.49
CA ILE A 57 7.11 7.57 -2.42
C ILE A 57 6.35 8.34 -3.49
N CYS A 58 5.76 7.62 -4.44
CA CYS A 58 4.83 8.19 -5.41
C CYS A 58 3.41 7.77 -5.05
N MET A 59 2.48 8.72 -5.10
CA MET A 59 1.07 8.48 -4.86
C MET A 59 0.27 8.95 -6.06
N GLN A 60 -0.61 8.09 -6.55
CA GLN A 60 -1.64 8.48 -7.50
C GLN A 60 -2.81 9.07 -6.71
N ILE A 61 -3.20 10.30 -7.04
CA ILE A 61 -4.26 11.04 -6.36
C ILE A 61 -5.37 11.31 -7.37
N ARG A 62 -6.60 10.96 -7.01
CA ARG A 62 -7.80 11.20 -7.80
C ARG A 62 -8.65 12.28 -7.12
N PHE A 63 -8.94 13.33 -7.87
CA PHE A 63 -9.88 14.38 -7.51
C PHE A 63 -11.18 14.12 -8.26
N GLU A 64 -12.31 14.13 -7.57
CA GLU A 64 -13.62 13.88 -8.16
C GLU A 64 -14.64 14.90 -7.63
N ASN A 65 -15.47 15.44 -8.52
CA ASN A 65 -16.56 16.32 -8.12
C ASN A 65 -17.84 15.49 -7.90
N ARG A 66 -18.15 15.20 -6.63
CA ARG A 66 -19.36 14.50 -6.19
C ARG A 66 -20.43 15.43 -5.65
N ARG A 67 -20.49 16.66 -6.17
CA ARG A 67 -21.57 17.59 -5.78
C ARG A 67 -22.93 17.02 -6.16
N THR A 68 -23.90 17.22 -5.27
CA THR A 68 -25.30 16.84 -5.54
C THR A 68 -25.91 17.74 -6.61
N ASP A 69 -25.58 19.03 -6.59
CA ASP A 69 -25.95 20.01 -7.61
C ASP A 69 -25.08 19.89 -8.89
N ARG A 70 -25.43 20.63 -9.94
CA ARG A 70 -24.65 20.70 -11.19
C ARG A 70 -23.43 21.63 -11.10
N GLY A 71 -22.98 21.95 -9.89
CA GLY A 71 -21.90 22.91 -9.67
C GLY A 71 -20.55 22.39 -10.16
N VAL A 72 -19.72 23.32 -10.63
CA VAL A 72 -18.32 23.07 -11.03
C VAL A 72 -17.40 23.39 -9.86
N LEU A 73 -16.42 22.53 -9.59
CA LEU A 73 -15.32 22.83 -8.67
C LEU A 73 -14.15 23.40 -9.47
N ARG A 74 -13.47 24.40 -8.91
CA ARG A 74 -12.39 25.11 -9.61
C ARG A 74 -11.15 25.25 -8.73
N ARG A 75 -10.01 25.50 -9.39
CA ARG A 75 -8.72 25.79 -8.75
C ARG A 75 -8.31 24.74 -7.73
N ILE A 76 -8.47 23.46 -8.09
CA ILE A 76 -8.17 22.36 -7.18
C ILE A 76 -6.67 22.12 -7.19
N ARG A 77 -6.03 22.23 -6.03
CA ARG A 77 -4.57 22.03 -5.91
C ARG A 77 -4.16 21.54 -4.53
N LEU A 78 -3.01 20.88 -4.49
CA LEU A 78 -2.31 20.56 -3.27
C LEU A 78 -1.36 21.68 -2.90
N ILE A 79 -1.31 22.01 -1.61
CA ILE A 79 -0.37 22.96 -1.04
C ILE A 79 0.32 22.28 0.12
N GLN A 80 1.65 22.28 0.16
CA GLN A 80 2.40 21.75 1.30
C GLN A 80 2.25 22.70 2.50
N ARG A 81 2.03 22.14 3.69
CA ARG A 81 2.05 22.89 4.95
C ARG A 81 3.15 22.36 5.86
N GLY A 82 4.00 23.27 6.33
CA GLY A 82 4.97 23.01 7.39
C GLY A 82 6.14 22.10 6.99
N GLY A 83 7.15 22.10 7.85
CA GLY A 83 8.29 21.19 7.85
C GLY A 83 8.54 20.77 9.30
N GLY A 84 8.93 19.51 9.49
CA GLY A 84 9.15 18.94 10.82
C GLY A 84 10.06 17.72 10.73
N THR A 85 10.34 17.09 11.87
CA THR A 85 11.12 15.85 11.88
C THR A 85 10.42 14.80 11.01
N ASN A 86 11.17 14.18 10.09
CA ASN A 86 10.68 13.20 9.09
C ASN A 86 9.72 13.75 8.02
N SER A 87 9.77 15.05 7.70
CA SER A 87 9.12 15.58 6.49
C SER A 87 9.91 15.24 5.22
N PRO A 88 9.26 15.22 4.04
CA PRO A 88 9.97 15.08 2.77
C PRO A 88 11.02 16.20 2.61
N SER A 89 12.22 15.84 2.14
CA SER A 89 13.25 16.81 1.75
C SER A 89 12.98 17.40 0.36
N GLN A 90 12.24 16.66 -0.47
CA GLN A 90 11.80 17.08 -1.78
C GLN A 90 10.39 16.55 -2.03
N PHE A 91 9.60 17.32 -2.76
CA PHE A 91 8.27 16.92 -3.21
C PHE A 91 8.00 17.53 -4.57
N VAL A 92 7.21 16.83 -5.38
CA VAL A 92 6.72 17.31 -6.67
C VAL A 92 5.20 17.24 -6.62
N LEU A 93 4.57 18.42 -6.60
CA LEU A 93 3.12 18.56 -6.52
C LEU A 93 2.51 18.35 -7.92
N PRO A 94 1.31 17.74 -8.00
CA PRO A 94 0.58 17.66 -9.25
C PRO A 94 0.12 19.06 -9.71
N PRO A 95 -0.06 19.27 -11.03
CA PRO A 95 -0.60 20.53 -11.57
C PRO A 95 -1.98 20.87 -11.00
N GLU A 96 -2.31 22.16 -10.96
CA GLU A 96 -3.64 22.63 -10.56
C GLU A 96 -4.72 22.16 -11.55
N VAL A 97 -5.80 21.58 -11.05
CA VAL A 97 -6.98 21.24 -11.85
C VAL A 97 -7.88 22.47 -11.93
N GLY A 98 -7.92 23.10 -13.09
CA GLY A 98 -8.63 24.36 -13.30
C GLY A 98 -10.15 24.26 -13.10
N ALA A 99 -10.77 23.16 -13.55
CA ALA A 99 -12.20 22.92 -13.41
C ALA A 99 -12.55 21.41 -13.44
N LEU A 100 -13.44 20.98 -12.54
CA LEU A 100 -14.10 19.66 -12.57
C LEU A 100 -15.62 19.85 -12.59
N LYS A 101 -16.26 19.38 -13.65
CA LYS A 101 -17.73 19.30 -13.74
C LYS A 101 -18.26 18.18 -12.83
N LYS A 102 -19.57 18.17 -12.58
CA LYS A 102 -20.22 17.11 -11.80
C LYS A 102 -19.85 15.72 -12.36
N ASP A 103 -19.53 14.79 -11.46
CA ASP A 103 -19.15 13.40 -11.73
C ASP A 103 -17.86 13.26 -12.58
N GLN A 104 -17.16 14.36 -12.83
CA GLN A 104 -15.86 14.34 -13.50
C GLN A 104 -14.75 14.08 -12.48
N SER A 105 -13.78 13.27 -12.88
CA SER A 105 -12.56 13.03 -12.13
C SER A 105 -11.30 13.49 -12.90
N SER A 106 -10.24 13.76 -12.15
CA SER A 106 -8.89 14.01 -12.65
C SER A 106 -7.90 13.27 -11.77
N THR A 107 -6.95 12.58 -12.38
CA THR A 107 -5.91 11.83 -11.68
C THR A 107 -4.55 12.46 -11.93
N ALA A 108 -3.71 12.52 -10.92
CA ALA A 108 -2.34 13.01 -11.02
C ALA A 108 -1.41 12.28 -10.05
N VAL A 109 -0.10 12.47 -10.19
CA VAL A 109 0.91 11.84 -9.32
C VAL A 109 1.55 12.89 -8.41
N LEU A 110 1.63 12.57 -7.12
CA LEU A 110 2.39 13.27 -6.10
C LEU A 110 3.67 12.49 -5.81
N GLY A 111 4.83 13.13 -5.95
CA GLY A 111 6.11 12.55 -5.56
C GLY A 111 6.60 13.13 -4.23
N LEU A 112 7.08 12.27 -3.34
CA LEU A 112 7.69 12.62 -2.05
C LEU A 112 9.04 11.90 -1.93
N ALA A 113 10.10 12.63 -1.61
CA ALA A 113 11.39 12.03 -1.29
C ALA A 113 11.80 12.40 0.14
N PHE A 114 12.16 11.39 0.92
CA PHE A 114 12.64 11.52 2.28
C PHE A 114 14.13 11.18 2.35
N SER A 115 14.90 12.02 3.04
CA SER A 115 16.35 11.84 3.16
C SER A 115 16.74 10.61 3.98
N HIS A 116 15.88 10.16 4.88
CA HIS A 116 16.18 9.05 5.79
C HIS A 116 15.11 7.96 5.66
N PRO A 117 15.48 6.71 5.30
CA PRO A 117 14.58 5.59 5.41
C PRO A 117 14.28 5.27 6.88
N THR A 118 13.18 4.57 7.14
CA THR A 118 12.77 4.19 8.50
C THR A 118 11.97 2.90 8.49
N ASP A 119 12.28 2.02 9.44
CA ASP A 119 11.57 0.75 9.63
C ASP A 119 10.34 0.90 10.54
N ARG A 120 10.14 2.09 11.11
CA ARG A 120 9.00 2.39 11.98
C ARG A 120 7.76 2.72 11.16
N ASP A 121 6.67 2.02 11.43
CA ASP A 121 5.38 2.28 10.78
C ASP A 121 4.94 3.73 10.94
N ARG A 122 4.48 4.34 9.84
CA ARG A 122 3.89 5.70 9.81
C ARG A 122 4.76 6.80 10.43
N SER A 123 6.07 6.59 10.48
CA SER A 123 7.02 7.55 11.05
C SER A 123 7.41 8.67 10.09
N LEU A 124 7.28 8.43 8.78
CA LEU A 124 7.34 9.46 7.75
C LEU A 124 6.01 10.21 7.67
N ARG A 125 6.09 11.53 7.53
CA ARG A 125 4.93 12.41 7.58
C ARG A 125 5.02 13.51 6.53
N ALA A 126 3.98 13.66 5.72
CA ALA A 126 3.82 14.81 4.83
C ALA A 126 2.45 15.46 5.03
N GLN A 127 2.43 16.76 5.31
CA GLN A 127 1.21 17.52 5.55
C GLN A 127 0.88 18.39 4.34
N PHE A 128 -0.36 18.31 3.88
CA PHE A 128 -0.85 19.11 2.76
C PHE A 128 -2.20 19.75 3.10
N GLU A 129 -2.56 20.72 2.29
CA GLU A 129 -3.90 21.25 2.15
C GLU A 129 -4.39 21.00 0.74
N VAL A 130 -5.55 20.37 0.59
CA VAL A 130 -6.29 20.34 -0.65
C VAL A 130 -7.15 21.61 -0.70
N LYS A 131 -6.84 22.52 -1.61
CA LYS A 131 -7.64 23.74 -1.83
C LYS A 131 -8.52 23.58 -3.06
N SER A 132 -9.71 24.17 -2.99
CA SER A 132 -10.59 24.45 -4.13
C SER A 132 -11.20 25.85 -3.95
N ASP A 133 -12.01 26.28 -4.91
CA ASP A 133 -12.84 27.50 -4.80
C ASP A 133 -13.88 27.43 -3.68
N ARG A 134 -14.11 26.25 -3.07
CA ARG A 134 -15.10 26.03 -2.01
C ARG A 134 -14.53 25.89 -0.62
N GLY A 135 -13.23 25.67 -0.48
CA GLY A 135 -12.62 25.51 0.82
C GLY A 135 -11.21 24.97 0.78
N THR A 136 -10.71 24.70 1.97
CA THR A 136 -9.39 24.12 2.20
C THR A 136 -9.54 22.96 3.18
N ASN A 137 -9.04 21.79 2.79
CA ASN A 137 -9.09 20.59 3.60
C ASN A 137 -7.66 20.16 3.95
N PRO A 138 -7.27 20.17 5.24
CA PRO A 138 -5.97 19.63 5.62
C PRO A 138 -5.98 18.12 5.45
N ILE A 139 -4.91 17.58 4.88
CA ILE A 139 -4.67 16.15 4.74
C ILE A 139 -3.28 15.81 5.28
N GLU A 140 -3.15 14.61 5.80
CA GLU A 140 -1.88 14.09 6.30
C GLU A 140 -1.60 12.74 5.67
N ILE A 141 -0.43 12.63 5.05
CA ILE A 141 0.05 11.41 4.42
C ILE A 141 1.09 10.78 5.35
N ARG A 142 0.77 9.59 5.81
CA ARG A 142 1.64 8.72 6.61
C ARG A 142 1.75 7.36 5.93
N PRO A 143 2.79 7.14 5.12
CA PRO A 143 3.04 5.87 4.47
C PRO A 143 3.13 4.75 5.53
N PRO A 144 2.28 3.72 5.48
CA PRO A 144 2.44 2.57 6.33
C PRO A 144 3.66 1.75 5.89
N LEU A 145 4.26 1.01 6.81
CA LEU A 145 5.48 0.24 6.56
C LEU A 145 5.31 -0.73 5.39
N GLY A 146 4.12 -1.34 5.25
CA GLY A 146 3.79 -2.24 4.13
C GLY A 146 4.00 -1.62 2.75
N GLU A 147 3.78 -0.31 2.60
CA GLU A 147 3.97 0.42 1.33
C GLU A 147 5.46 0.72 1.06
N MET A 148 6.25 0.85 2.12
CA MET A 148 7.67 1.20 2.05
C MET A 148 8.58 -0.03 1.93
N LEU A 149 8.03 -1.24 2.04
CA LEU A 149 8.82 -2.47 1.89
C LEU A 149 9.50 -2.54 0.53
N ARG A 150 10.75 -2.99 0.52
CA ARG A 150 11.50 -3.27 -0.70
C ARG A 150 11.22 -4.71 -1.14
N GLN A 151 10.95 -4.88 -2.44
CA GLN A 151 10.69 -6.20 -3.03
C GLN A 151 11.94 -7.09 -2.98
N CYS A 152 11.72 -8.40 -2.91
CA CYS A 152 12.76 -9.44 -2.89
C CYS A 152 12.58 -10.43 -4.06
N PRO A 153 12.67 -9.97 -5.33
CA PRO A 153 12.34 -10.80 -6.49
C PRO A 153 13.22 -12.05 -6.68
N GLN A 154 14.40 -12.08 -6.06
CA GLN A 154 15.40 -13.15 -6.24
C GLN A 154 15.42 -14.18 -5.10
N MET A 155 14.57 -14.03 -4.08
CA MET A 155 14.59 -14.94 -2.93
C MET A 155 14.19 -16.35 -3.35
N LYS A 156 15.04 -17.33 -3.04
CA LYS A 156 14.77 -18.75 -3.34
C LYS A 156 14.00 -19.43 -2.21
N GLN A 157 13.33 -20.54 -2.52
CA GLN A 157 12.61 -21.34 -1.52
C GLN A 157 13.50 -21.79 -0.35
N VAL A 158 14.71 -22.27 -0.64
CA VAL A 158 15.67 -22.73 0.39
C VAL A 158 16.09 -21.57 1.30
N GLU A 159 16.32 -20.40 0.72
CA GLU A 159 16.67 -19.19 1.45
C GLU A 159 15.51 -18.70 2.34
N PHE A 160 14.28 -18.78 1.84
CA PHE A 160 13.09 -18.47 2.63
C PHE A 160 12.96 -19.39 3.84
N GLY A 161 13.07 -20.71 3.64
CA GLY A 161 13.04 -21.69 4.73
C GLY A 161 14.10 -21.43 5.79
N GLY A 162 15.35 -21.23 5.36
CA GLY A 162 16.45 -20.92 6.27
C GLY A 162 16.26 -19.61 7.05
N ASN A 163 15.67 -18.58 6.43
CA ASN A 163 15.33 -17.34 7.15
C ASN A 163 14.21 -17.54 8.17
N VAL A 164 13.16 -18.29 7.85
CA VAL A 164 12.09 -18.61 8.80
C VAL A 164 12.62 -19.41 9.99
N GLU A 165 13.51 -20.37 9.74
CA GLU A 165 14.17 -21.16 10.80
C GLU A 165 15.08 -20.29 11.67
N ARG A 166 15.88 -19.40 11.06
CA ARG A 166 16.74 -18.45 11.79
C ARG A 166 15.93 -17.47 12.65
N LEU A 167 14.78 -17.02 12.15
CA LEU A 167 13.90 -16.03 12.79
C LEU A 167 12.84 -16.68 13.70
N HIS A 168 13.24 -17.66 14.50
CA HIS A 168 12.34 -18.38 15.40
C HIS A 168 12.23 -17.77 16.81
N GLY A 169 13.00 -16.72 17.11
CA GLY A 169 13.00 -16.09 18.43
C GLY A 169 11.67 -15.44 18.79
N ILE A 170 11.36 -15.36 20.09
CA ILE A 170 10.10 -14.78 20.61
C ILE A 170 9.91 -13.32 20.12
N HIS A 171 11.00 -12.57 20.02
CA HIS A 171 10.97 -11.18 19.54
C HIS A 171 11.13 -11.06 18.02
N GLN A 172 11.20 -12.18 17.30
CA GLN A 172 11.40 -12.19 15.85
C GLN A 172 10.17 -12.73 15.10
N ARG A 173 9.16 -13.22 15.83
CA ARG A 173 8.05 -13.96 15.29
C ARG A 173 6.74 -13.51 15.92
N THR A 174 5.77 -13.15 15.09
CA THR A 174 4.41 -12.87 15.52
C THR A 174 3.43 -13.65 14.66
N SER A 175 2.40 -14.22 15.27
CA SER A 175 1.34 -14.92 14.54
C SER A 175 -0.05 -14.52 15.03
N THR A 176 -1.02 -14.55 14.13
CA THR A 176 -2.42 -14.26 14.45
C THR A 176 -3.34 -15.14 13.62
N SER A 177 -4.39 -15.64 14.26
CA SER A 177 -5.47 -16.32 13.56
C SER A 177 -6.43 -15.32 12.95
N PHE A 178 -7.05 -15.69 11.84
CA PHE A 178 -8.10 -14.91 11.19
C PHE A 178 -9.24 -15.82 10.71
N SER A 179 -10.40 -15.20 10.51
CA SER A 179 -11.53 -15.79 9.79
C SER A 179 -11.91 -14.80 8.70
N MET A 180 -11.92 -15.25 7.45
CA MET A 180 -12.55 -14.49 6.38
C MET A 180 -14.05 -14.37 6.71
N VAL A 181 -14.61 -13.17 6.55
CA VAL A 181 -16.02 -12.91 6.90
C VAL A 181 -16.91 -13.91 6.17
N ALA A 182 -17.81 -14.56 6.92
CA ALA A 182 -18.79 -15.50 6.40
C ALA A 182 -19.89 -14.75 5.65
N GLY A 183 -19.57 -14.25 4.45
CA GLY A 183 -20.56 -13.84 3.45
C GLY A 183 -20.79 -14.93 2.40
N GLU A 184 -21.84 -14.79 1.59
CA GLU A 184 -22.17 -15.71 0.47
C GLU A 184 -21.03 -15.90 -0.56
N GLN A 185 -19.99 -15.06 -0.49
CA GLN A 185 -18.84 -15.04 -1.39
C GLN A 185 -17.59 -15.73 -0.83
N HIS A 186 -17.71 -16.65 0.14
CA HIS A 186 -16.57 -17.52 0.47
C HIS A 186 -16.18 -18.34 -0.79
N PRO A 187 -14.93 -18.21 -1.29
CA PRO A 187 -14.51 -18.95 -2.47
C PRO A 187 -14.42 -20.44 -2.14
N ARG A 188 -15.42 -21.20 -2.59
CA ARG A 188 -15.49 -22.66 -2.41
C ARG A 188 -14.39 -23.41 -3.16
N LYS A 189 -13.78 -22.77 -4.17
CA LYS A 189 -12.68 -23.36 -4.93
C LYS A 189 -11.34 -22.94 -4.34
N TRP A 190 -10.48 -23.94 -4.14
CA TRP A 190 -9.08 -23.76 -3.70
C TRP A 190 -8.34 -22.64 -4.43
N LYS A 191 -8.41 -22.63 -5.77
CA LYS A 191 -7.66 -21.67 -6.60
C LYS A 191 -8.12 -20.23 -6.37
N GLU A 192 -9.43 -20.02 -6.34
CA GLU A 192 -10.06 -18.70 -6.14
C GLU A 192 -9.69 -18.11 -4.78
N LEU A 193 -9.68 -18.93 -3.71
CA LEU A 193 -9.27 -18.50 -2.37
C LEU A 193 -7.88 -17.88 -2.38
N TRP A 194 -6.91 -18.57 -2.98
CA TRP A 194 -5.52 -18.14 -2.94
C TRP A 194 -5.23 -16.97 -3.86
N GLU A 195 -5.93 -16.87 -4.99
CA GLU A 195 -5.90 -15.68 -5.85
C GLU A 195 -6.42 -14.46 -5.08
N ILE A 196 -7.56 -14.58 -4.38
CA ILE A 196 -8.13 -13.51 -3.56
C ILE A 196 -7.19 -13.11 -2.41
N LEU A 197 -6.66 -14.08 -1.66
CA LEU A 197 -5.75 -13.79 -0.54
C LEU A 197 -4.46 -13.11 -1.04
N GLN A 198 -3.89 -13.62 -2.13
CA GLN A 198 -2.69 -13.03 -2.71
C GLN A 198 -2.96 -11.60 -3.19
N ASP A 199 -4.07 -11.36 -3.88
CA ASP A 199 -4.44 -10.02 -4.35
C ASP A 199 -4.66 -9.06 -3.17
N ARG A 200 -5.46 -9.46 -2.18
CA ARG A 200 -5.72 -8.66 -0.96
C ARG A 200 -4.43 -8.27 -0.25
N ILE A 201 -3.52 -9.22 -0.03
CA ILE A 201 -2.23 -8.95 0.62
C ILE A 201 -1.37 -8.04 -0.25
N ARG A 202 -1.26 -8.34 -1.55
CA ARG A 202 -0.48 -7.53 -2.49
C ARG A 202 -1.05 -6.14 -2.70
N LYS A 203 -2.32 -5.87 -2.42
CA LYS A 203 -2.89 -4.51 -2.40
C LYS A 203 -2.53 -3.73 -1.14
N HIS A 204 -2.17 -4.39 -0.04
CA HIS A 204 -1.86 -3.72 1.23
C HIS A 204 -0.38 -3.66 1.56
N ALA A 205 0.44 -4.58 1.05
CA ALA A 205 1.87 -4.62 1.29
C ALA A 205 2.68 -4.92 0.02
N ASN A 206 3.83 -4.26 -0.14
CA ASN A 206 4.76 -4.44 -1.24
C ASN A 206 5.64 -5.69 -1.06
N LEU A 207 5.00 -6.85 -0.89
CA LEU A 207 5.65 -8.14 -0.72
C LEU A 207 5.79 -8.88 -2.05
N THR A 208 6.87 -9.65 -2.17
CA THR A 208 7.14 -10.53 -3.29
C THR A 208 6.65 -11.95 -2.98
N LEU A 209 5.90 -12.55 -3.90
CA LEU A 209 5.56 -13.97 -3.83
C LEU A 209 6.83 -14.82 -4.02
N VAL A 210 7.15 -15.66 -3.03
CA VAL A 210 8.29 -16.58 -3.11
C VAL A 210 7.82 -17.97 -3.52
N ILE A 211 6.77 -18.49 -2.86
CA ILE A 211 6.23 -19.82 -3.14
C ILE A 211 4.70 -19.72 -3.19
N PRO A 212 4.07 -20.04 -4.34
CA PRO A 212 2.62 -20.11 -4.43
C PRO A 212 2.09 -21.32 -3.65
N PRO A 213 0.90 -21.21 -3.05
CA PRO A 213 0.25 -22.33 -2.36
C PRO A 213 -0.09 -23.44 -3.35
N THR A 214 0.11 -24.69 -2.93
CA THR A 214 -0.23 -25.89 -3.72
C THR A 214 -1.25 -26.74 -2.97
N LYS A 215 -1.94 -27.66 -3.66
CA LYS A 215 -2.89 -28.57 -3.01
C LYS A 215 -2.26 -29.42 -1.89
N LYS A 216 -0.96 -29.69 -1.97
CA LYS A 216 -0.20 -30.45 -0.97
C LYS A 216 0.34 -29.56 0.15
N ASP A 217 0.58 -28.30 -0.15
CA ASP A 217 1.19 -27.33 0.76
C ASP A 217 0.40 -26.03 0.74
N ALA A 218 -0.53 -25.94 1.69
CA ALA A 218 -1.56 -24.92 1.81
C ALA A 218 -1.05 -23.59 2.39
N VAL A 219 0.14 -23.17 1.96
CA VAL A 219 0.87 -22.05 2.55
C VAL A 219 1.31 -21.09 1.46
N LEU A 220 0.79 -19.88 1.52
CA LEU A 220 1.26 -18.75 0.72
C LEU A 220 2.48 -18.15 1.40
N ARG A 221 3.61 -18.07 0.69
CA ARG A 221 4.87 -17.53 1.23
C ARG A 221 5.32 -16.31 0.47
N LEU A 222 5.48 -15.23 1.22
CA LEU A 222 5.76 -13.89 0.72
C LEU A 222 6.95 -13.31 1.47
N ALA A 223 7.77 -12.50 0.80
CA ALA A 223 8.93 -11.88 1.41
C ALA A 223 9.07 -10.39 1.06
N GLY A 224 9.71 -9.64 1.94
CA GLY A 224 10.08 -8.24 1.73
C GLY A 224 11.34 -7.88 2.50
N ARG A 225 11.82 -6.67 2.28
CA ARG A 225 12.92 -6.06 3.03
C ARG A 225 12.49 -4.76 3.66
N LEU A 226 12.95 -4.56 4.88
CA LEU A 226 12.81 -3.31 5.60
C LEU A 226 13.56 -2.18 4.86
N PRO A 227 12.97 -0.97 4.75
CA PRO A 227 13.53 0.12 3.96
C PRO A 227 14.85 0.67 4.51
N ALA A 228 15.05 0.71 5.83
CA ALA A 228 16.25 1.28 6.46
C ALA A 228 17.30 0.21 6.79
N SER A 229 16.95 -0.80 7.57
CA SER A 229 17.90 -1.85 7.97
C SER A 229 18.21 -2.85 6.84
N GLY A 230 17.35 -2.95 5.83
CA GLY A 230 17.43 -4.03 4.84
C GLY A 230 17.06 -5.41 5.43
N GLY A 231 16.57 -5.47 6.67
CA GLY A 231 16.18 -6.69 7.35
C GLY A 231 15.14 -7.48 6.57
N ILE A 232 15.30 -8.81 6.53
CA ILE A 232 14.39 -9.71 5.82
C ILE A 232 13.10 -9.87 6.61
N ILE A 233 11.98 -9.78 5.89
CA ILE A 233 10.65 -10.11 6.39
C ILE A 233 10.16 -11.34 5.63
N CYS A 234 9.80 -12.38 6.36
CA CYS A 234 9.15 -13.57 5.84
C CYS A 234 7.70 -13.61 6.33
N VAL A 235 6.76 -13.84 5.43
CA VAL A 235 5.33 -13.96 5.73
C VAL A 235 4.83 -15.30 5.25
N GLU A 236 4.24 -16.08 6.14
CA GLU A 236 3.46 -17.27 5.77
C GLU A 236 1.97 -17.01 6.05
N VAL A 237 1.12 -17.37 5.09
CA VAL A 237 -0.33 -17.35 5.27
C VAL A 237 -0.88 -18.74 5.02
N ARG A 238 -1.53 -19.29 6.04
CA ARG A 238 -2.20 -20.60 6.00
C ARG A 238 -3.70 -20.36 6.05
N CYS A 239 -4.45 -21.00 5.17
CA CYS A 239 -5.90 -20.84 5.14
C CYS A 239 -6.59 -22.14 4.72
N SER A 240 -7.63 -22.50 5.46
CA SER A 240 -8.51 -23.62 5.10
C SER A 240 -9.58 -23.15 4.13
N HIS A 241 -9.56 -23.71 2.92
CA HIS A 241 -10.60 -23.46 1.92
C HIS A 241 -11.98 -24.00 2.29
N LYS A 242 -12.10 -24.81 3.35
CA LYS A 242 -13.40 -25.32 3.80
C LYS A 242 -14.08 -24.39 4.79
N THR A 243 -13.28 -23.73 5.64
CA THR A 243 -13.79 -22.94 6.77
C THR A 243 -13.54 -21.45 6.59
N GLY A 244 -12.63 -21.05 5.69
CA GLY A 244 -12.18 -19.66 5.57
C GLY A 244 -11.35 -19.17 6.75
N THR A 245 -10.97 -20.07 7.66
CA THR A 245 -10.14 -19.76 8.82
C THR A 245 -8.68 -20.06 8.53
N GLY A 246 -7.80 -19.27 9.12
CA GLY A 246 -6.37 -19.34 8.82
C GLY A 246 -5.50 -18.70 9.89
N GLU A 247 -4.20 -18.72 9.62
CA GLU A 247 -3.16 -18.11 10.43
C GLU A 247 -2.23 -17.30 9.52
N ILE A 248 -1.86 -16.11 9.97
CA ILE A 248 -0.76 -15.33 9.41
C ILE A 248 0.41 -15.46 10.37
N LEU A 249 1.60 -15.68 9.80
CA LEU A 249 2.87 -15.68 10.48
C LEU A 249 3.77 -14.61 9.85
N VAL A 250 4.35 -13.73 10.65
CA VAL A 250 5.35 -12.75 10.21
C VAL A 250 6.63 -12.97 11.02
N CYS A 251 7.73 -13.18 10.31
CA CYS A 251 9.07 -13.29 10.87
C CYS A 251 9.93 -12.11 10.43
N CYS A 252 10.56 -11.41 11.38
CA CYS A 252 11.41 -10.24 11.14
C CYS A 252 12.33 -10.02 12.35
N ASP A 253 13.57 -9.56 12.15
CA ASP A 253 14.48 -9.22 13.26
C ASP A 253 14.03 -7.99 14.08
N ASP A 254 13.09 -7.19 13.55
CA ASP A 254 12.46 -6.05 14.23
C ASP A 254 11.00 -6.39 14.61
N LEU A 255 10.75 -6.54 15.91
CA LEU A 255 9.42 -6.87 16.46
C LEU A 255 8.37 -5.79 16.18
N MET A 256 8.75 -4.51 16.19
CA MET A 256 7.82 -3.41 15.95
C MET A 256 7.36 -3.43 14.50
N ALA A 257 8.30 -3.62 13.57
CA ALA A 257 7.98 -3.82 12.16
C ALA A 257 7.09 -5.05 11.95
N ALA A 258 7.42 -6.18 12.60
CA ALA A 258 6.64 -7.41 12.52
C ALA A 258 5.17 -7.19 12.94
N ASN A 259 4.97 -6.52 14.07
CA ASN A 259 3.62 -6.22 14.59
C ASN A 259 2.85 -5.27 13.69
N SER A 260 3.48 -4.18 13.21
CA SER A 260 2.83 -3.26 12.28
C SER A 260 2.40 -3.92 10.98
N LEU A 261 3.24 -4.82 10.44
CA LEU A 261 2.89 -5.61 9.27
C LEU A 261 1.80 -6.63 9.56
N MET A 262 1.82 -7.29 10.72
CA MET A 262 0.78 -8.21 11.14
C MET A 262 -0.60 -7.53 11.16
N ASP A 263 -0.71 -6.34 11.76
CA ASP A 263 -1.95 -5.58 11.84
C ASP A 263 -2.47 -5.15 10.46
N LEU A 264 -1.55 -4.83 9.55
CA LEU A 264 -1.88 -4.49 8.17
C LEU A 264 -2.37 -5.72 7.39
N LEU A 265 -1.68 -6.86 7.50
CA LEU A 265 -2.01 -8.11 6.82
C LEU A 265 -3.33 -8.70 7.33
N LYS A 266 -3.56 -8.64 8.65
CA LYS A 266 -4.82 -9.08 9.25
C LYS A 266 -6.01 -8.31 8.68
N ARG A 267 -5.90 -6.98 8.55
CA ARG A 267 -6.94 -6.17 7.90
C ARG A 267 -7.11 -6.54 6.44
N ALA A 268 -6.02 -6.75 5.70
CA ALA A 268 -6.06 -7.12 4.29
C ALA A 268 -6.81 -8.44 4.05
N VAL A 269 -6.57 -9.48 4.87
CA VAL A 269 -7.23 -10.78 4.66
C VAL A 269 -8.72 -10.76 5.07
N ILE A 270 -9.08 -9.92 6.05
CA ILE A 270 -10.46 -9.79 6.54
C ILE A 270 -11.30 -8.86 5.66
N SER A 271 -10.71 -7.83 5.06
CA SER A 271 -11.45 -6.83 4.28
C SER A 271 -12.16 -7.46 3.08
N ASP A 272 -13.45 -7.16 2.91
CA ASP A 272 -14.14 -7.46 1.66
C ASP A 272 -13.62 -6.55 0.55
N SER A 273 -13.27 -7.15 -0.59
CA SER A 273 -12.86 -6.45 -1.81
C SER A 273 -13.96 -5.58 -2.41
N ALA A 274 -15.13 -5.48 -1.77
CA ALA A 274 -16.28 -4.68 -2.19
C ALA A 274 -16.29 -3.25 -1.61
N ALA A 275 -15.27 -2.84 -0.85
CA ALA A 275 -15.17 -1.49 -0.27
C ALA A 275 -14.16 -0.58 -1.00
N ALA A 276 -14.13 -0.62 -2.32
CA ALA A 276 -13.41 0.33 -3.18
C ALA A 276 -14.36 0.95 -4.20
#